data_AF-A0A1D1ZHF1-F1
#
_entry.id   AF-A0A1D1ZHF1-F1
#
_cell.length_a   1.000
_cell.length_b   1.000
_cell.length_c   1.000
_cell.angle_alpha   90.00
_cell.angle_beta   90.00
_cell.angle_gamma   90.00
#
_symmetry.space_group_name_H-M   'P 1'
#
loop_
_entity.id
_entity.type
_entity.pdbx_description
1 polymer ?
#
loop_
_entity_poly.entity_id
_entity_poly.type
_entity_poly.pdbx_seq_one_letter_code
_entity_poly.pdbx_strand_id
1 'polypeptide(L)'
;MAIAKQEVLVFGEIRHAKKPFEEMKERYEFKEFNSTKNDFLLEANTKYENVVAILLAHGADQIINKFDTETLDALSPAVNVILAIGNASELVDVKAATENGVFVADTSTHSQLSEEETEAAILENLDFALITGVPKNPVNEIEKVEEAAIDKAGKFVALAGEVIDLDYSDIQIKL
;
A
#
# COMPACT_ATOMS: atom_id res chain seq x y z
N MET A 1 6.53 -16.41 18.41
CA MET A 1 6.63 -15.21 17.54
C MET A 1 5.32 -14.48 17.68
N ALA A 2 5.32 -13.23 18.15
CA ALA A 2 4.11 -12.42 18.11
C ALA A 2 3.74 -12.24 16.64
N ILE A 3 2.50 -12.58 16.28
CA ILE A 3 1.97 -12.26 14.95
C ILE A 3 1.89 -10.73 14.94
N ALA A 4 2.82 -10.08 14.24
CA ALA A 4 2.79 -8.64 14.07
C ALA A 4 1.46 -8.28 13.40
N LYS A 5 0.74 -7.30 13.97
CA LYS A 5 -0.50 -6.83 13.35
C LYS A 5 -0.14 -6.24 11.98
N GLN A 6 -0.97 -6.51 10.98
CA GLN A 6 -0.82 -5.86 9.68
C GLN A 6 -0.92 -4.35 9.87
N GLU A 7 0.02 -3.61 9.30
CA GLU A 7 0.04 -2.16 9.37
C GLU A 7 -0.66 -1.57 8.15
N VAL A 8 -1.52 -0.57 8.38
CA VAL A 8 -2.25 0.17 7.38
C VAL A 8 -1.84 1.63 7.46
N LEU A 9 -1.43 2.22 6.35
CA LEU A 9 -1.09 3.63 6.27
C LEU A 9 -2.29 4.43 5.77
N VAL A 10 -2.73 5.42 6.55
CA VAL A 10 -3.86 6.29 6.21
C VAL A 10 -3.33 7.67 5.88
N PHE A 11 -3.69 8.18 4.71
CA PHE A 11 -3.44 9.57 4.32
C PHE A 11 -4.72 10.37 4.50
N GLY A 12 -4.65 11.46 5.28
CA GLY A 12 -5.81 12.26 5.63
C GLY A 12 -6.57 11.72 6.84
N GLU A 13 -7.84 12.10 6.98
CA GLU A 13 -8.66 11.80 8.15
C GLU A 13 -10.01 11.20 7.76
N ILE A 14 -10.46 10.17 8.50
CA ILE A 14 -11.82 9.62 8.41
C ILE A 14 -12.74 10.41 9.33
N ARG A 15 -13.74 11.08 8.76
CA ARG A 15 -14.58 12.04 9.50
C ARG A 15 -15.85 11.43 10.06
N HIS A 16 -16.51 10.55 9.32
CA HIS A 16 -17.84 10.04 9.63
C HIS A 16 -17.82 8.58 10.09
N ALA A 17 -17.07 7.70 9.42
CA ALA A 17 -17.00 6.27 9.72
C ALA A 17 -16.09 5.91 10.91
N LYS A 18 -16.23 6.60 12.05
CA LYS A 18 -15.40 6.38 13.24
C LYS A 18 -15.60 5.00 13.87
N LYS A 19 -16.85 4.51 13.92
CA LYS A 19 -17.16 3.18 14.49
C LYS A 19 -16.41 2.03 13.81
N PRO A 20 -16.58 1.80 12.50
CA PRO A 20 -15.88 0.70 11.83
C PRO A 20 -14.36 0.91 11.89
N PHE A 21 -13.88 2.15 11.87
CA PHE A 21 -12.47 2.45 12.02
C PHE A 21 -11.91 2.06 13.39
N GLU A 22 -12.64 2.32 14.48
CA GLU A 22 -12.25 1.90 15.83
C GLU A 22 -12.21 0.38 15.96
N GLU A 23 -13.19 -0.33 15.41
CA GLU A 23 -13.20 -1.81 15.39
C GLU A 23 -12.01 -2.38 14.61
N MET A 24 -11.63 -1.76 13.50
CA MET A 24 -10.45 -2.17 12.74
C MET A 24 -9.15 -1.88 13.51
N LYS A 25 -9.06 -0.76 14.26
CA LYS A 25 -7.91 -0.42 15.09
C LYS A 25 -7.62 -1.46 16.19
N GLU A 26 -8.63 -2.23 16.60
CA GLU A 26 -8.40 -3.35 17.51
C GLU A 26 -7.64 -4.51 16.84
N ARG A 27 -7.89 -4.73 15.54
CA ARG A 27 -7.34 -5.84 14.74
C ARG A 27 -6.02 -5.50 14.03
N TYR A 28 -5.90 -4.28 13.51
CA TYR A 28 -4.80 -3.81 12.68
C TYR A 28 -4.14 -2.56 13.25
N GLU A 29 -2.92 -2.28 12.84
CA GLU A 29 -2.21 -1.08 13.26
C GLU A 29 -2.36 0.02 12.21
N PHE A 30 -3.01 1.13 12.58
CA PHE A 30 -3.21 2.25 11.67
C PHE A 30 -2.17 3.33 11.93
N LYS A 31 -1.37 3.64 10.90
CA LYS A 31 -0.41 4.75 10.91
C LYS A 31 -1.00 5.88 10.09
N GLU A 32 -1.14 7.05 10.70
CA GLU A 32 -1.66 8.25 10.01
C GLU A 32 -0.48 9.05 9.47
N PHE A 33 -0.50 9.36 8.17
CA PHE A 33 0.51 10.18 7.51
C PHE A 33 -0.01 11.59 7.28
N ASN A 34 0.64 12.57 7.92
CA ASN A 34 0.27 13.99 7.86
C ASN A 34 1.45 14.88 7.40
N SER A 35 2.50 14.30 6.82
CA SER A 35 3.71 15.01 6.38
C SER A 35 3.68 15.29 4.86
N THR A 36 4.80 15.68 4.25
CA THR A 36 4.87 15.95 2.80
C THR A 36 5.30 14.71 2.01
N LYS A 37 5.03 14.70 0.70
CA LYS A 37 5.51 13.68 -0.25
C LYS A 37 7.01 13.37 -0.14
N ASN A 38 7.86 14.38 0.09
CA ASN A 38 9.31 14.17 0.23
C ASN A 38 9.65 13.41 1.52
N ASP A 39 8.96 13.73 2.62
CA ASP A 39 9.06 12.98 3.87
C ASP A 39 8.62 11.54 3.67
N PHE A 40 7.53 11.34 2.91
CA PHE A 40 7.05 10.01 2.57
C PHE A 40 8.11 9.21 1.81
N LEU A 41 8.72 9.77 0.75
CA LEU A 41 9.76 9.08 -0.01
C LEU A 41 10.98 8.69 0.84
N LEU A 42 11.32 9.48 1.87
CA LEU A 42 12.41 9.18 2.79
C LEU A 42 12.04 8.10 3.82
N GLU A 43 10.80 8.12 4.31
CA GLU A 43 10.31 7.19 5.34
C GLU A 43 9.70 5.90 4.77
N ALA A 44 9.28 5.89 3.50
CA ALA A 44 8.57 4.80 2.79
C ALA A 44 9.25 3.44 2.97
N ASN A 45 10.58 3.42 2.81
CA ASN A 45 11.35 2.18 2.79
C ASN A 45 11.81 1.71 4.19
N THR A 46 11.67 2.56 5.23
CA THR A 46 12.21 2.27 6.58
C THR A 46 11.13 2.19 7.64
N LYS A 47 10.21 3.15 7.66
CA LYS A 47 9.17 3.28 8.70
C LYS A 47 7.88 2.52 8.35
N TYR A 48 7.68 2.30 7.05
CA TYR A 48 6.51 1.66 6.49
C TYR A 48 6.86 0.31 5.83
N GLU A 49 7.95 -0.33 6.26
CA GLU A 49 8.40 -1.62 5.71
C GLU A 49 7.34 -2.72 5.88
N ASN A 50 6.57 -2.67 6.99
CA ASN A 50 5.53 -3.66 7.33
C ASN A 50 4.11 -3.19 6.94
N VAL A 51 3.99 -2.05 6.25
CA VAL A 51 2.70 -1.58 5.76
C VAL A 51 2.26 -2.45 4.59
N VAL A 52 1.09 -3.05 4.73
CA VAL A 52 0.52 -3.94 3.72
C VAL A 52 -0.55 -3.26 2.86
N ALA A 53 -1.19 -2.22 3.40
CA ALA A 53 -2.27 -1.51 2.75
C ALA A 53 -2.17 0.00 2.97
N ILE A 54 -2.54 0.77 1.96
CA ILE A 54 -2.63 2.23 2.01
C ILE A 54 -4.08 2.65 1.81
N LEU A 55 -4.57 3.55 2.64
CA LEU A 55 -5.88 4.17 2.54
C LEU A 55 -5.73 5.67 2.31
N LEU A 56 -6.20 6.16 1.17
CA LEU A 56 -6.27 7.58 0.84
C LEU A 56 -7.65 8.10 1.24
N ALA A 57 -7.72 8.73 2.41
CA ALA A 57 -8.93 9.34 2.93
C ALA A 57 -9.07 10.80 2.46
N HIS A 58 -10.04 11.51 3.01
CA HIS A 58 -10.31 12.89 2.65
C HIS A 58 -9.12 13.81 2.98
N GLY A 59 -8.68 14.61 2.02
CA GLY A 59 -7.51 15.50 2.14
C GLY A 59 -6.18 14.84 1.81
N ALA A 60 -6.14 13.56 1.39
CA ALA A 60 -4.93 12.91 0.93
C ALA A 60 -4.29 13.62 -0.27
N ASP A 61 -5.09 14.22 -1.15
CA ASP A 61 -4.64 15.04 -2.28
C ASP A 61 -3.74 16.20 -1.83
N GLN A 62 -4.05 16.85 -0.71
CA GLN A 62 -3.25 17.98 -0.23
C GLN A 62 -1.90 17.55 0.37
N ILE A 63 -1.79 16.27 0.76
CA ILE A 63 -0.62 15.72 1.44
C ILE A 63 0.39 15.20 0.42
N ILE A 64 -0.08 14.40 -0.54
CA ILE A 64 0.78 13.70 -1.50
C ILE A 64 0.63 14.23 -2.94
N ASN A 65 -0.38 15.05 -3.23
CA ASN A 65 -0.86 15.44 -4.56
C ASN A 65 -1.24 14.25 -5.43
N LYS A 66 -0.24 13.51 -5.89
CA LYS A 66 -0.40 12.35 -6.75
C LYS A 66 0.69 11.32 -6.44
N PHE A 67 0.27 10.06 -6.35
CA PHE A 67 1.15 8.90 -6.38
C PHE A 67 1.63 8.68 -7.80
N ASP A 68 2.76 9.32 -8.11
CA ASP A 68 3.50 9.08 -9.35
C ASP A 68 4.29 7.77 -9.25
N THR A 69 4.80 7.31 -10.39
CA THR A 69 5.61 6.09 -10.49
C THR A 69 6.76 6.04 -9.50
N GLU A 70 7.47 7.16 -9.27
CA GLU A 70 8.59 7.21 -8.32
C GLU A 70 8.14 6.94 -6.86
N THR A 71 6.96 7.44 -6.50
CA THR A 71 6.39 7.23 -5.15
C THR A 71 5.92 5.80 -4.97
N LEU A 72 5.37 5.20 -6.03
CA LEU A 72 4.95 3.79 -6.04
C LEU A 72 6.16 2.84 -6.03
N ASP A 73 7.25 3.21 -6.69
CA ASP A 73 8.50 2.43 -6.72
C ASP A 73 9.22 2.48 -5.36
N ALA A 74 9.14 3.61 -4.67
CA ALA A 74 9.66 3.77 -3.31
C ALA A 74 8.85 3.03 -2.23
N LEU A 75 7.67 2.48 -2.56
CA LEU A 75 6.88 1.70 -1.61
C LEU A 75 7.60 0.42 -1.20
N SER A 76 7.42 0.06 0.07
CA SER A 76 7.84 -1.24 0.56
C SER A 76 7.22 -2.36 -0.31
N PRO A 77 7.96 -3.44 -0.60
CA PRO A 77 7.40 -4.61 -1.27
C PRO A 77 6.28 -5.30 -0.48
N ALA A 78 6.08 -4.95 0.79
CA ALA A 78 4.96 -5.44 1.58
C ALA A 78 3.60 -4.82 1.17
N VAL A 79 3.62 -3.64 0.53
CA VAL A 79 2.40 -2.95 0.12
C VAL A 79 1.78 -3.67 -1.07
N ASN A 80 0.62 -4.27 -0.84
CA ASN A 80 -0.11 -5.00 -1.87
C ASN A 80 -1.32 -4.24 -2.38
N VAL A 81 -1.87 -3.29 -1.60
CA VAL A 81 -3.14 -2.63 -1.93
C VAL A 81 -3.16 -1.16 -1.54
N ILE A 82 -3.74 -0.34 -2.42
CA ILE A 82 -4.05 1.07 -2.23
C ILE A 82 -5.56 1.26 -2.44
N LEU A 83 -6.23 1.82 -1.44
CA LEU A 83 -7.64 2.18 -1.51
C LEU A 83 -7.78 3.70 -1.48
N ALA A 84 -8.59 4.29 -2.35
CA ALA A 84 -8.84 5.73 -2.34
C ALA A 84 -10.32 6.08 -2.19
N ILE A 85 -10.62 7.03 -1.31
CA ILE A 85 -11.95 7.62 -1.19
C ILE A 85 -12.14 8.61 -2.33
N GLY A 86 -13.10 8.32 -3.22
CA GLY A 86 -13.35 9.09 -4.43
C GLY A 86 -12.71 8.45 -5.65
N ASN A 87 -12.09 9.25 -6.52
CA ASN A 87 -11.53 8.80 -7.79
C ASN A 87 -10.03 8.49 -7.65
N ALA A 88 -9.67 7.21 -7.54
CA ALA A 88 -8.27 6.82 -7.43
C ALA A 88 -7.45 7.21 -8.66
N SER A 89 -8.04 7.25 -9.85
CA SER A 89 -7.31 7.54 -11.09
C SER A 89 -6.76 8.98 -11.13
N GLU A 90 -7.33 9.89 -10.35
CA GLU A 90 -6.82 11.26 -10.21
C GLU A 90 -5.67 11.33 -9.19
N LEU A 91 -5.72 10.48 -8.15
CA LEU A 91 -4.78 10.48 -7.02
C LEU A 91 -3.59 9.54 -7.21
N VAL A 92 -3.74 8.48 -8.00
CA VAL A 92 -2.78 7.39 -8.18
C VAL A 92 -2.65 7.07 -9.66
N ASP A 93 -1.41 6.90 -10.13
CA ASP A 93 -1.17 6.31 -11.44
C ASP A 93 -1.46 4.80 -11.39
N VAL A 94 -2.69 4.42 -11.76
CA VAL A 94 -3.18 3.04 -11.78
C VAL A 94 -2.29 2.13 -12.63
N LYS A 95 -1.73 2.64 -13.73
CA LYS A 95 -0.85 1.88 -14.59
C LYS A 95 0.47 1.58 -13.88
N ALA A 96 1.09 2.60 -13.29
CA ALA A 96 2.32 2.43 -12.52
C ALA A 96 2.13 1.55 -11.28
N ALA A 97 0.97 1.62 -10.64
CA ALA A 97 0.64 0.78 -9.49
C ALA A 97 0.49 -0.69 -9.92
N THR A 98 -0.15 -0.94 -11.06
CA THR A 98 -0.27 -2.28 -11.66
C THR A 98 1.10 -2.85 -12.02
N GLU A 99 1.98 -2.06 -12.65
CA GLU A 99 3.36 -2.47 -12.96
C GLU A 99 4.19 -2.75 -11.70
N ASN A 100 3.80 -2.16 -10.56
CA ASN A 100 4.41 -2.40 -9.26
C ASN A 100 3.79 -3.58 -8.50
N GLY A 101 2.80 -4.27 -9.06
CA GLY A 101 2.09 -5.36 -8.40
C GLY A 101 1.16 -4.91 -7.27
N VAL A 102 0.71 -3.66 -7.29
CA VAL A 102 -0.15 -3.06 -6.27
C VAL A 102 -1.58 -2.95 -6.78
N PHE A 103 -2.54 -3.51 -6.05
CA PHE A 103 -3.96 -3.36 -6.35
C PHE A 103 -4.43 -1.95 -6.00
N VAL A 104 -5.19 -1.34 -6.90
CA VAL A 104 -5.79 -0.02 -6.65
C VAL A 104 -7.30 -0.18 -6.66
N ALA A 105 -7.96 0.22 -5.58
CA ALA A 105 -9.41 0.22 -5.46
C ALA A 105 -9.91 1.62 -5.08
N ASP A 106 -11.12 1.97 -5.49
CA ASP A 106 -11.68 3.28 -5.22
C ASP A 106 -13.18 3.23 -4.91
N THR A 107 -13.74 4.35 -4.50
CA THR A 107 -15.18 4.48 -4.21
C THR A 107 -15.93 5.35 -5.20
N SER A 108 -15.36 5.65 -6.37
CA SER A 108 -16.02 6.43 -7.43
C SER A 108 -17.28 5.74 -7.96
N THR A 109 -17.35 4.40 -7.86
CA THR A 109 -18.55 3.61 -8.15
C THR A 109 -19.72 3.87 -7.19
N HIS A 110 -19.45 4.49 -6.04
CA HIS A 110 -20.42 4.79 -4.99
C HIS A 110 -20.92 6.24 -5.01
N SER A 111 -20.92 6.89 -6.17
CA SER A 111 -21.38 8.29 -6.38
C SER A 111 -22.79 8.64 -5.87
N GLN A 112 -23.57 7.67 -5.40
CA GLN A 112 -24.89 7.87 -4.78
C GLN A 112 -24.92 7.65 -3.26
N LEU A 113 -23.83 7.20 -2.64
CA LEU A 113 -23.74 6.97 -1.20
C LEU A 113 -23.41 8.26 -0.45
N SER A 114 -23.83 8.33 0.81
CA SER A 114 -23.40 9.41 1.71
C SER A 114 -21.89 9.31 2.01
N GLU A 115 -21.29 10.39 2.50
CA GLU A 115 -19.86 10.40 2.89
C GLU A 115 -19.55 9.31 3.94
N GLU A 116 -20.45 9.10 4.89
CA GLU A 116 -20.35 8.04 5.91
C GLU A 116 -20.38 6.64 5.29
N GLU A 117 -21.32 6.37 4.38
CA GLU A 117 -21.41 5.08 3.71
C GLU A 117 -20.23 4.81 2.78
N THR A 118 -19.69 5.86 2.17
CA THR A 118 -18.50 5.78 1.30
C THR A 118 -17.26 5.42 2.14
N GLU A 119 -17.06 6.08 3.28
CA GLU A 119 -15.99 5.76 4.22
C GLU A 119 -16.17 4.36 4.82
N ALA A 120 -17.40 3.95 5.16
CA ALA A 120 -17.67 2.61 5.66
C ALA A 120 -17.39 1.53 4.61
N ALA A 121 -17.80 1.76 3.36
CA ALA A 121 -17.57 0.83 2.26
C ALA A 121 -16.07 0.64 1.97
N ILE A 122 -15.27 1.72 2.03
CA ILE A 122 -13.83 1.58 1.81
C ILE A 122 -13.13 0.88 2.96
N LEU A 123 -13.57 1.10 4.20
CA LEU A 123 -13.05 0.39 5.36
C LEU A 123 -13.38 -1.10 5.31
N GLU A 124 -14.60 -1.46 4.90
CA GLU A 124 -14.96 -2.86 4.66
C GLU A 124 -14.11 -3.48 3.53
N ASN A 125 -13.84 -2.71 2.48
CA ASN A 125 -12.99 -3.14 1.39
C ASN A 125 -11.53 -3.35 1.85
N LEU A 126 -11.02 -2.45 2.68
CA LEU A 126 -9.72 -2.57 3.31
C LEU A 126 -9.65 -3.83 4.20
N ASP A 127 -10.64 -4.07 5.05
CA ASP A 127 -10.70 -5.28 5.90
C ASP A 127 -10.67 -6.54 5.04
N PHE A 128 -11.46 -6.56 3.96
CA PHE A 128 -11.47 -7.66 3.01
C PHE A 128 -10.09 -7.86 2.35
N ALA A 129 -9.47 -6.78 1.88
CA ALA A 129 -8.16 -6.83 1.24
C ALA A 129 -7.05 -7.30 2.19
N LEU A 130 -7.12 -6.94 3.48
CA LEU A 130 -6.18 -7.40 4.50
C LEU A 130 -6.34 -8.90 4.78
N ILE A 131 -7.56 -9.43 4.68
CA ILE A 131 -7.87 -10.85 4.89
C ILE A 131 -7.53 -11.70 3.66
N THR A 132 -7.84 -11.22 2.45
CA THR A 132 -7.73 -12.01 1.21
C THR A 132 -6.49 -11.69 0.40
N GLY A 133 -5.84 -10.55 0.65
CA GLY A 133 -4.76 -10.00 -0.15
C GLY A 133 -5.22 -9.18 -1.38
N VAL A 134 -6.52 -9.17 -1.69
CA VAL A 134 -7.06 -8.52 -2.90
C VAL A 134 -8.28 -7.67 -2.53
N PRO A 135 -8.35 -6.38 -2.92
CA PRO A 135 -9.52 -5.56 -2.66
C PRO A 135 -10.73 -6.00 -3.51
N LYS A 136 -11.93 -5.68 -3.01
CA LYS A 136 -13.18 -5.74 -3.77
C LYS A 136 -13.15 -4.67 -4.87
N ASN A 137 -13.44 -5.07 -6.11
CA ASN A 137 -13.53 -4.21 -7.29
C ASN A 137 -12.31 -3.29 -7.51
N PRO A 138 -11.11 -3.86 -7.72
CA PRO A 138 -9.98 -3.05 -8.11
C PRO A 138 -10.24 -2.34 -9.45
N VAL A 139 -9.74 -1.12 -9.55
CA VAL A 139 -9.73 -0.29 -10.77
C VAL A 139 -8.80 -0.90 -11.81
N ASN A 140 -7.73 -1.57 -11.37
CA ASN A 140 -6.79 -2.27 -12.24
C ASN A 140 -7.19 -3.74 -12.52
N GLU A 141 -6.71 -4.24 -13.66
CA GLU A 141 -6.91 -5.62 -14.09
C GLU A 141 -6.15 -6.58 -13.17
N ILE A 142 -6.89 -7.37 -12.37
CA ILE A 142 -6.35 -8.28 -11.35
C ILE A 142 -5.23 -9.16 -11.88
N GLU A 143 -5.45 -9.79 -13.03
CA GLU A 143 -4.48 -10.72 -13.65
C GLU A 143 -3.11 -10.06 -13.90
N LYS A 144 -3.11 -8.79 -14.34
CA LYS A 144 -1.87 -8.05 -14.60
C LYS A 144 -1.14 -7.67 -13.31
N VAL A 145 -1.90 -7.35 -12.26
CA VAL A 145 -1.33 -7.02 -10.95
C VAL A 145 -0.68 -8.27 -10.34
N GLU A 146 -1.35 -9.42 -10.41
CA GLU A 146 -0.81 -10.69 -9.90
C GLU A 146 0.48 -11.08 -10.64
N GLU A 147 0.52 -10.99 -11.98
CA GLU A 147 1.74 -11.23 -12.74
C GLU A 147 2.88 -10.27 -12.33
N ALA A 148 2.61 -8.98 -12.19
CA ALA A 148 3.60 -7.99 -11.80
C ALA A 148 4.09 -8.19 -10.35
N ALA A 149 3.20 -8.57 -9.43
CA ALA A 149 3.56 -8.88 -8.05
C ALA A 149 4.48 -10.12 -7.97
N ILE A 150 4.20 -11.14 -8.79
CA ILE A 150 5.06 -12.34 -8.90
C ILE A 150 6.43 -11.97 -9.48
N ASP A 151 6.49 -11.14 -10.53
CA ASP A 151 7.76 -10.67 -11.12
C ASP A 151 8.58 -9.85 -10.11
N LYS A 152 7.93 -8.93 -9.37
CA LYS A 152 8.57 -8.12 -8.33
C LYS A 152 9.11 -9.00 -7.19
N ALA A 153 8.31 -9.94 -6.70
CA ALA A 153 8.76 -10.91 -5.70
C ALA A 153 9.94 -11.75 -6.22
N GLY A 154 9.88 -12.19 -7.47
CA GLY A 154 10.97 -12.91 -8.15
C GLY A 154 12.27 -12.10 -8.21
N LYS A 155 12.19 -10.81 -8.55
CA LYS A 155 13.34 -9.88 -8.57
C LYS A 155 13.92 -9.66 -7.18
N PHE A 156 13.08 -9.46 -6.15
CA PHE A 156 13.56 -9.33 -4.77
C PHE A 156 14.27 -10.59 -4.28
N VAL A 157 13.74 -11.78 -4.60
CA VAL A 157 14.38 -13.07 -4.27
C VAL A 157 15.68 -13.25 -5.05
N ALA A 158 15.73 -12.87 -6.33
CA ALA A 158 16.96 -12.92 -7.12
C ALA A 158 18.03 -11.97 -6.58
N LEU A 159 17.67 -10.74 -6.22
CA LEU A 159 18.57 -9.76 -5.61
C LEU A 159 19.10 -10.26 -4.25
N ALA A 160 18.23 -10.85 -3.43
CA ALA A 160 18.61 -11.46 -2.16
C ALA A 160 19.50 -12.69 -2.34
N GLY A 161 19.31 -13.46 -3.42
CA GLY A 161 20.17 -14.56 -3.81
C GLY A 161 21.56 -14.12 -4.29
N GLU A 162 21.64 -13.02 -5.04
CA GLU A 162 22.91 -12.45 -5.52
C GLU A 162 23.79 -11.90 -4.38
N VAL A 163 23.20 -11.45 -3.27
CA VAL A 163 23.94 -11.01 -2.07
C VAL A 163 24.61 -12.19 -1.33
N ILE A 164 24.12 -13.42 -1.54
CA ILE A 164 24.70 -14.64 -0.92
C ILE A 164 25.88 -15.18 -1.74
N ASP A 165 26.06 -14.73 -2.99
CA ASP A 165 27.18 -15.09 -3.86
C ASP A 165 28.33 -14.06 -3.79
N LEU A 166 28.49 -13.36 -2.66
CA LEU A 166 29.75 -12.66 -2.38
C LEU A 166 30.84 -13.72 -2.10
N ASP A 167 31.52 -14.04 -3.19
CA ASP A 167 32.72 -14.86 -3.33
C ASP A 167 33.69 -14.70 -2.14
N TYR A 168 33.68 -15.67 -1.22
CA TYR A 168 34.61 -15.74 -0.08
C TYR A 168 36.04 -16.14 -0.51
N SER A 169 36.37 -16.19 -1.80
CA SER A 169 37.68 -16.67 -2.28
C SER A 169 38.80 -15.63 -2.16
N ASP A 170 38.51 -14.37 -1.79
CA ASP A 170 39.52 -13.31 -1.66
C ASP A 170 40.15 -13.17 -0.27
N ILE A 171 39.83 -14.04 0.69
CA ILE A 171 40.54 -14.09 1.98
C ILE A 171 41.82 -14.93 1.82
N GLN A 172 42.79 -14.42 1.06
CA GLN A 172 44.16 -14.89 1.13
C GLN A 172 44.79 -14.43 2.45
N ILE A 173 44.64 -15.23 3.50
CA ILE A 173 45.52 -15.15 4.67
C ILE A 173 46.89 -15.65 4.21
N LYS A 174 47.78 -14.70 3.89
CA LYS A 174 49.21 -14.95 3.80
C LYS A 174 49.71 -15.36 5.18
N LEU A 175 50.41 -16.52 5.19
CA LEU A 175 51.06 -17.21 6.31
C LEU A 175 51.60 -16.32 7.43
#